data_AF-A0A7J2LBZ5-F1
#
_entry.id   AF-A0A7J2LBZ5-F1
#
_cell.length_a   1.000
_cell.length_b   1.000
_cell.length_c   1.000
_cell.angle_alpha   90.00
_cell.angle_beta   90.00
_cell.angle_gamma   90.00
#
_symmetry.space_group_name_H-M   'P 1'
#
loop_
_entity.id
_entity.type
_entity.pdbx_description
1 polymer ?
#
loop_
_entity_poly.entity_id
_entity_poly.type
_entity_poly.pdbx_seq_one_letter_code
_entity_poly.pdbx_strand_id
1 'polypeptide(L)' 'IDEGDEVIVEIKDGILLKPAKRKVDVEKLRDLLREHAEKLKKIPNRREPKPGELSEVCLEEEFE' A
#
# COMPACT_ATOMS: atom_id res chain seq x y z
N ILE A 1 8.01 -16.48 -4.42
CA ILE A 1 7.90 -15.05 -4.73
C ILE A 1 6.51 -14.94 -5.28
N ASP A 2 5.63 -14.40 -4.44
CA ASP A 2 4.24 -14.17 -4.77
C ASP A 2 4.06 -12.70 -5.16
N GLU A 3 2.94 -12.39 -5.80
CA GLU A 3 2.62 -11.02 -6.19
C GLU A 3 2.56 -10.12 -4.94
N GLY A 4 3.28 -8.99 -4.98
CA GLY A 4 3.44 -8.08 -3.85
C GLY A 4 4.66 -8.33 -2.96
N ASP A 5 5.46 -9.37 -3.22
CA ASP A 5 6.71 -9.60 -2.48
C ASP A 5 7.79 -8.57 -2.82
N GLU A 6 8.42 -8.00 -1.78
CA GLU A 6 9.61 -7.16 -1.93
C GLU A 6 10.84 -8.04 -2.26
N VAL A 7 11.64 -7.62 -3.26
CA VAL A 7 12.86 -8.32 -3.68
C VAL A 7 14.04 -7.35 -3.76
N ILE A 8 15.22 -7.82 -3.35
CA ILE A 8 16.49 -7.12 -3.54
C ILE A 8 17.09 -7.57 -4.87
N VAL A 9 17.46 -6.61 -5.70
CA VAL A 9 18.09 -6.84 -7.01
C VAL A 9 19.59 -6.57 -6.92
N GLU A 10 20.42 -7.55 -7.30
CA GLU A 10 21.86 -7.37 -7.45
C GLU A 10 22.26 -7.54 -8.93
N ILE A 11 23.03 -6.59 -9.45
CA ILE A 11 23.55 -6.61 -10.83
C ILE A 11 25.01 -7.06 -10.79
N LYS A 12 25.30 -8.19 -11.46
CA LYS A 12 26.66 -8.71 -11.70
C LYS A 12 26.76 -9.11 -13.19
N ASP A 13 27.23 -10.31 -13.50
CA ASP A 13 27.18 -10.88 -14.86
C ASP A 13 25.75 -11.27 -15.30
N GLY A 14 24.77 -11.08 -14.41
CA GLY A 14 23.34 -11.27 -14.62
C GLY A 14 22.53 -10.57 -13.53
N ILE A 15 21.21 -10.76 -13.54
CA ILE A 15 20.29 -10.19 -12.54
C ILE A 15 19.98 -11.24 -11.49
N LEU A 16 20.33 -10.97 -10.23
CA LEU A 16 20.01 -11.84 -9.10
C LEU A 16 18.89 -11.22 -8.27
N LEU A 17 17.77 -11.94 -8.15
CA LEU A 17 16.63 -11.57 -7.31
C LEU A 17 16.70 -12.34 -5.99
N LYS A 18 16.79 -11.62 -4.86
CA LYS A 18 16.74 -12.20 -3.51
C LYS A 18 15.44 -11.78 -2.83
N PRO A 19 14.69 -12.70 -2.19
CA PRO A 19 13.55 -12.32 -1.39
C PRO A 19 13.99 -11.32 -0.31
N ALA A 20 13.43 -10.11 -0.33
CA ALA A 20 13.64 -9.15 0.73
C ALA A 20 12.77 -9.59 1.90
N LYS A 21 13.21 -10.61 2.65
CA LYS A 21 12.51 -11.09 3.85
C LYS A 21 12.60 -10.03 4.95
N ARG A 22 11.88 -8.92 4.79
CA ARG A 22 11.62 -7.98 5.87
C ARG A 22 10.52 -8.57 6.72
N LYS A 23 10.85 -8.79 7.99
CA LYS A 23 9.85 -9.15 9.00
C LYS A 23 8.92 -7.94 9.13
N VAL A 24 7.73 -8.01 8.54
CA VAL A 24 6.73 -6.96 8.66
C VAL A 24 6.26 -6.91 10.10
N ASP A 25 6.40 -5.75 10.72
CA ASP A 25 5.83 -5.49 12.04
C ASP A 25 4.34 -5.18 11.89
N VAL A 26 3.53 -6.23 12.03
CA VAL A 26 2.08 -6.17 11.86
C VAL A 26 1.44 -5.26 12.90
N GLU A 27 1.99 -5.18 14.11
CA GLU A 27 1.45 -4.30 15.17
C GLU A 27 1.67 -2.84 14.82
N LYS A 28 2.89 -2.49 14.38
CA LYS A 28 3.20 -1.14 13.90
C LYS A 28 2.30 -0.76 12.72
N LEU A 29 2.08 -1.67 11.78
CA LEU A 29 1.21 -1.42 10.61
C LEU A 29 -0.23 -1.13 11.05
N ARG A 30 -0.76 -1.94 11.99
CA ARG A 30 -2.11 -1.77 12.54
C ARG A 30 -2.27 -0.43 13.25
N ASP A 31 -1.26 -0.01 14.00
CA ASP A 31 -1.31 1.26 14.73
C ASP A 31 -1.27 2.46 13.79
N LEU A 32 -0.43 2.41 12.74
CA LEU A 32 -0.40 3.45 11.70
C LEU A 32 -1.73 3.55 10.96
N LEU A 33 -2.35 2.42 10.60
CA LEU A 33 -3.67 2.40 9.95
C LEU A 33 -4.75 2.98 10.87
N ARG A 34 -4.71 2.68 12.17
CA ARG A 34 -5.63 3.25 13.16
C ARG A 34 -5.46 4.77 13.27
N GLU A 35 -4.22 5.25 13.38
CA GLU A 35 -3.93 6.69 13.43
C GLU A 35 -4.43 7.40 12.17
N HIS A 36 -4.22 6.80 11.00
CA HIS A 36 -4.71 7.33 9.74
C HIS A 36 -6.25 7.44 9.71
N ALA A 37 -6.95 6.38 10.15
CA ALA A 37 -8.41 6.40 10.25
C ALA A 37 -8.92 7.52 11.19
N GLU A 38 -8.26 7.75 12.32
CA GLU A 38 -8.58 8.86 13.22
C GLU A 38 -8.33 10.24 12.59
N LYS A 39 -7.30 10.39 11.77
CA LYS A 39 -7.07 11.63 10.99
C LYS A 39 -8.21 11.86 9.99
N LEU A 40 -8.63 10.83 9.26
CA LEU A 40 -9.73 10.94 8.29
C LEU A 40 -11.05 11.32 8.95
N LYS A 41 -11.34 10.83 10.18
CA LYS A 41 -12.53 11.21 10.95
C LYS A 41 -12.62 12.70 11.27
N LYS A 42 -11.50 13.42 11.33
CA LYS A 42 -11.46 14.85 11.63
C LYS A 42 -11.76 15.75 10.43
N ILE A 43 -11.85 15.18 9.22
CA ILE A 43 -12.11 15.95 8.00
C ILE A 43 -13.57 16.46 8.04
N PRO A 44 -13.80 17.78 8.03
CA PRO A 44 -15.15 18.33 8.01
C PRO A 44 -15.86 17.95 6.71
N ASN A 45 -17.16 17.71 6.78
CA ASN A 45 -17.99 17.25 5.65
C ASN A 45 -17.56 15.90 5.06
N ARG A 46 -16.84 15.07 5.82
CA ARG A 46 -16.54 13.69 5.41
C ARG A 46 -17.83 12.93 5.15
N ARG A 47 -18.00 12.48 3.91
CA ARG A 47 -19.03 11.53 3.51
C ARG A 47 -18.38 10.16 3.42
N GLU A 48 -18.90 9.18 4.14
CA GLU A 48 -18.51 7.80 3.90
C GLU A 48 -19.06 7.39 2.52
N PRO A 49 -18.21 6.92 1.61
CA PRO A 49 -18.69 6.42 0.34
C PRO A 49 -19.55 5.19 0.60
N LYS A 50 -20.66 5.07 -0.11
CA LYS A 50 -21.44 3.84 -0.12
C LYS A 50 -20.63 2.74 -0.81
N PRO A 51 -20.82 1.46 -0.43
CA PRO A 51 -20.26 0.35 -1.19
C PRO A 51 -20.61 0.50 -2.69
N GLY A 52 -19.59 0.51 -3.55
CA GLY A 52 -19.73 0.72 -5.00
C GLY A 52 -19.73 2.19 -5.46
N GLU A 53 -19.71 3.18 -4.58
CA GLU A 53 -19.70 4.61 -4.98
C GLU A 53 -18.41 5.01 -5.70
N LEU A 54 -17.29 4.36 -5.36
CA LEU A 54 -15.97 4.66 -5.94
C LEU A 54 -15.49 3.57 -6.92
N SER A 55 -16.35 2.62 -7.32
CA SER A 55 -15.91 1.50 -8.17
C SER A 55 -15.51 1.92 -9.58
N GLU A 56 -16.01 3.05 -10.05
CA GLU A 56 -15.66 3.62 -11.36
C GLU A 56 -14.53 4.66 -11.28
N VAL A 57 -14.11 5.04 -10.07
CA VAL A 57 -13.07 6.04 -9.85
C VAL A 57 -11.71 5.32 -9.81
N CYS A 58 -11.03 5.28 -10.95
CA CYS A 58 -9.64 4.84 -11.00
C CYS A 58 -8.74 5.97 -10.44
N LEU A 59 -7.92 5.62 -9.45
CA LEU A 59 -6.89 6.51 -8.87
C LEU A 59 -5.52 6.29 -9.53
N GLU A 60 -5.47 5.55 -10.62
CA GLU A 60 -4.24 5.32 -11.37
C GLU A 60 -3.93 6.58 -12.21
N GLU A 61 -2.71 7.10 -12.07
CA GLU A 61 -2.18 8.11 -12.99
C GLU A 61 -1.81 7.41 -14.31
N GLU A 62 -2.42 7.84 -15.42
CA GLU A 62 -1.90 7.53 -16.74
C GLU A 62 -0.60 8.33 -16.92
N PHE A 63 0.54 7.63 -16.91
CA PHE A 63 1.83 8.24 -17.24
C PHE A 63 1.96 8.32 -18.78
N GLU A 64 2.09 9.54 -19.33
CA GLU A 64 2.44 9.80 -20.74
C GLU A 64 3.91 9.45 -21.06
#